data_AF-A0A524NMJ6-F1
#
_entry.id   AF-A0A524NMJ6-F1
#
_cell.length_a   1.000
_cell.length_b   1.000
_cell.length_c   1.000
_cell.angle_alpha   90.00
_cell.angle_beta   90.00
_cell.angle_gamma   90.00
#
_symmetry.space_group_name_H-M   'P 1'
#
loop_
_entity.id
_entity.type
_entity.pdbx_description
1 polymer ?
#
loop_
_entity_poly.entity_id
_entity_poly.type
_entity_poly.pdbx_seq_one_letter_code
_entity_poly.pdbx_strand_id
1 'polypeptide(L)'
;MALQESFEKQGVWLFRYRGVIPIFILLIGAALYARMKLVSGDSLLERQPYEFYYELFCLLIGLIGLGIRAYTVGHTPRNTSGRNVDRQVAETLNITGIYSVVRHPLYLGNFFMWLGPAMLTGNLWFILVFCLFYWIYYERI
;
A
#
# COMPACT_ATOMS: atom_id res chain seq x y z
N MET A 1 0.28 25.08 16.84
CA MET A 1 1.45 24.52 17.59
C MET A 1 2.43 23.98 16.57
N ALA A 2 3.73 24.23 16.74
CA ALA A 2 4.75 23.92 15.73
C ALA A 2 4.74 22.43 15.26
N LEU A 3 4.46 21.49 16.17
CA LEU A 3 4.39 20.06 15.82
C LEU A 3 3.21 19.74 14.89
N GLN A 4 2.03 20.27 15.19
CA GLN A 4 0.82 20.05 14.38
C GLN A 4 1.00 20.61 12.96
N GLU A 5 1.56 21.81 12.83
CA GLU A 5 1.86 22.42 11.53
C GLU A 5 2.90 21.61 10.75
N SER A 6 3.88 21.00 11.44
CA SER A 6 4.87 20.14 10.79
C SER A 6 4.24 18.86 10.23
N PHE A 7 3.31 18.25 10.99
CA PHE A 7 2.61 17.04 10.56
C PHE A 7 1.68 17.33 9.39
N GLU A 8 0.96 18.44 9.42
CA GLU A 8 0.12 18.88 8.31
C GLU A 8 0.93 19.08 7.03
N LYS A 9 2.08 19.77 7.11
CA LYS A 9 2.98 19.97 5.96
C LYS A 9 3.51 18.63 5.40
N GLN A 10 3.90 17.70 6.28
CA GLN A 10 4.34 16.36 5.87
C GLN A 10 3.19 15.58 5.19
N GLY A 11 2.00 15.60 5.77
CA GLY A 11 0.82 14.95 5.22
C GLY A 11 0.44 15.46 3.84
N VAL A 12 0.43 16.79 3.65
CA VAL A 12 0.16 17.42 2.34
C VAL A 12 1.21 17.00 1.32
N TRP A 13 2.49 16.94 1.69
CA TRP A 13 3.56 16.48 0.80
C TRP A 13 3.39 15.00 0.42
N LEU A 14 3.13 14.13 1.39
CA LEU A 14 2.91 12.70 1.15
C LEU A 14 1.67 12.46 0.30
N PHE A 15 0.58 13.19 0.57
CA PHE A 15 -0.63 13.15 -0.24
C PHE A 15 -0.36 13.58 -1.68
N ARG A 16 0.48 14.59 -1.89
CA ARG A 16 0.86 15.07 -3.24
C ARG A 16 1.60 13.99 -4.04
N TYR A 17 2.51 13.27 -3.41
CA TYR A 17 3.34 12.24 -4.07
C TYR A 17 2.84 10.80 -3.87
N ARG A 18 1.60 10.63 -3.39
CA ARG A 18 0.99 9.31 -3.07
C ARG A 18 1.06 8.26 -4.17
N GLY A 19 1.04 8.68 -5.44
CA GLY A 19 1.13 7.78 -6.58
C GLY A 19 2.55 7.36 -6.95
N VAL A 20 3.55 8.16 -6.58
CA VAL A 20 4.95 7.99 -6.99
C VAL A 20 5.73 7.20 -5.93
N ILE A 21 5.48 7.48 -4.65
CA ILE A 21 6.16 6.84 -3.52
C ILE A 21 6.11 5.30 -3.58
N PRO A 22 4.93 4.66 -3.79
CA PRO A 22 4.85 3.19 -3.86
C PRO A 22 5.68 2.60 -5.01
N ILE A 23 5.82 3.31 -6.13
CA ILE A 23 6.55 2.82 -7.30
C ILE A 23 8.04 2.64 -6.96
N PHE A 24 8.65 3.60 -6.26
CA PHE A 24 10.05 3.46 -5.83
C PHE A 24 10.27 2.25 -4.93
N ILE A 25 9.35 1.99 -4.01
CA ILE A 25 9.42 0.83 -3.11
C ILE A 25 9.30 -0.47 -3.91
N LEU A 26 8.44 -0.51 -4.92
CA LEU A 26 8.30 -1.68 -5.79
C LEU A 26 9.51 -1.91 -6.68
N LEU A 27 10.19 -0.86 -7.14
CA LEU A 27 11.44 -1.02 -7.89
C LEU A 27 12.52 -1.67 -7.03
N ILE A 28 12.61 -1.28 -5.75
CA ILE A 28 13.49 -1.93 -4.78
C ILE A 28 13.07 -3.39 -4.58
N GLY A 29 11.77 -3.65 -4.38
CA GLY A 29 11.23 -5.00 -4.24
C GLY A 29 11.51 -5.88 -5.47
N ALA A 30 11.32 -5.35 -6.67
CA ALA A 30 11.60 -6.04 -7.93
C ALA A 30 13.10 -6.35 -8.08
N ALA A 31 13.99 -5.42 -7.71
CA ALA A 31 15.43 -5.66 -7.72
C ALA A 31 15.83 -6.75 -6.71
N LEU A 32 15.23 -6.76 -5.51
CA LEU A 32 15.43 -7.81 -4.51
C LEU A 32 14.92 -9.17 -5.00
N TYR A 33 13.74 -9.21 -5.62
CA TYR A 33 13.16 -10.42 -6.20
C TYR A 33 14.02 -10.96 -7.36
N ALA A 34 14.47 -10.09 -8.27
CA ALA A 34 15.35 -10.48 -9.36
C ALA A 34 16.68 -11.02 -8.84
N ARG A 35 17.28 -10.34 -7.85
CA ARG A 35 18.51 -10.83 -7.20
C ARG A 35 18.30 -12.20 -6.55
N MET A 36 17.17 -12.41 -5.88
CA MET A 36 16.81 -13.71 -5.30
C MET A 36 16.83 -14.79 -6.38
N LYS A 37 16.06 -14.63 -7.46
CA LYS A 37 15.96 -15.65 -8.52
C LYS A 37 17.24 -15.86 -9.34
N LEU A 38 18.10 -14.84 -9.45
CA LEU A 38 19.31 -14.91 -10.30
C LEU A 38 20.57 -15.36 -9.57
N VAL A 39 20.70 -15.04 -8.28
CA VAL A 39 21.95 -15.20 -7.52
C VAL A 39 21.82 -16.19 -6.37
N SER A 40 20.61 -16.41 -5.84
CA SER A 40 20.45 -17.13 -4.58
C SER A 40 20.19 -18.62 -4.79
N GLY A 41 21.05 -19.45 -4.20
CA GLY A 41 20.73 -20.84 -3.84
C GLY A 41 20.18 -20.99 -2.42
N ASP A 42 20.05 -19.87 -1.68
CA ASP A 42 19.82 -19.80 -0.23
C ASP A 42 18.46 -19.18 0.17
N SER A 43 17.56 -18.96 -0.79
CA SER A 43 16.22 -18.49 -0.45
C SER A 43 15.45 -19.62 0.25
N LEU A 44 14.95 -19.34 1.46
CA LEU A 44 14.21 -20.28 2.32
C LEU A 44 13.01 -20.95 1.62
N LEU A 45 12.50 -20.34 0.54
CA LEU A 45 11.35 -20.79 -0.22
C LEU A 45 11.70 -21.32 -1.61
N GLU A 46 12.88 -21.00 -2.14
CA GLU A 46 13.25 -21.41 -3.50
C GLU A 46 13.39 -22.92 -3.59
N ARG A 47 12.77 -23.51 -4.62
CA ARG A 47 12.86 -24.96 -4.92
C ARG A 47 12.20 -25.85 -3.87
N GLN A 48 11.41 -25.28 -2.97
CA GLN A 48 10.55 -26.03 -2.06
C GLN A 48 9.16 -26.21 -2.67
N PRO A 49 8.46 -27.33 -2.39
CA PRO A 49 7.08 -27.53 -2.88
C PRO A 49 6.10 -26.47 -2.38
N TYR A 50 6.47 -25.72 -1.33
CA TYR A 50 5.67 -24.65 -0.74
C TYR A 50 5.77 -23.31 -1.47
N GLU A 51 6.72 -23.15 -2.40
CA GLU A 51 6.92 -21.91 -3.16
C GLU A 51 5.64 -21.48 -3.88
N PHE A 52 5.00 -22.42 -4.59
CA PHE A 52 3.74 -22.16 -5.30
C PHE A 52 2.62 -21.70 -4.37
N TYR A 53 2.45 -22.37 -3.22
CA TYR A 53 1.42 -21.99 -2.24
C TYR A 53 1.68 -20.62 -1.63
N TYR A 54 2.95 -20.28 -1.42
CA TYR A 54 3.34 -18.96 -0.93
C TYR A 54 3.10 -17.86 -1.97
N GLU A 55 3.47 -18.08 -3.23
CA GLU A 55 3.18 -17.13 -4.33
C GLU A 55 1.66 -16.95 -4.52
N LEU A 56 0.88 -18.03 -4.43
CA LEU A 56 -0.58 -17.98 -4.46
C LEU A 56 -1.12 -17.17 -3.27
N PHE A 57 -0.58 -17.36 -2.07
CA PHE A 57 -0.96 -16.58 -0.90
C PHE A 57 -0.66 -15.08 -1.10
N CYS A 58 0.51 -14.73 -1.64
CA CYS A 58 0.88 -13.35 -1.98
C CYS A 58 -0.10 -12.73 -3.00
N LEU A 59 -0.50 -13.50 -4.02
CA LEU A 59 -1.51 -13.08 -4.99
C LEU A 59 -2.86 -12.83 -4.31
N LEU A 60 -3.32 -13.73 -3.44
CA LEU A 60 -4.58 -13.59 -2.71
C LEU A 60 -4.57 -12.33 -1.84
N ILE A 61 -3.45 -12.02 -1.16
CA ILE A 61 -3.28 -10.78 -0.40
C ILE A 61 -3.47 -9.55 -1.30
N GLY A 62 -2.85 -9.55 -2.49
CA GLY A 62 -3.02 -8.48 -3.47
C GLY A 62 -4.47 -8.34 -3.96
N LEU A 63 -5.14 -9.47 -4.23
CA LEU A 63 -6.54 -9.51 -4.67
C LEU A 63 -7.51 -9.06 -3.58
N ILE A 64 -7.24 -9.35 -2.31
CA ILE A 64 -8.01 -8.80 -1.18
C ILE A 64 -7.93 -7.27 -1.21
N GLY A 65 -6.74 -6.72 -1.41
CA GLY A 65 -6.56 -5.27 -1.56
C GLY A 65 -7.36 -4.69 -2.73
N LEU A 66 -7.35 -5.39 -3.89
CA LEU A 66 -8.15 -5.00 -5.05
C LEU A 66 -9.66 -5.04 -4.73
N GLY A 67 -10.13 -6.08 -4.05
CA GLY A 67 -11.53 -6.21 -3.61
C GLY A 67 -11.96 -5.08 -2.68
N ILE A 68 -11.15 -4.76 -1.67
CA ILE A 68 -11.39 -3.62 -0.75
C ILE A 68 -11.50 -2.33 -1.56
N ARG A 69 -10.57 -2.11 -2.49
CA ARG A 69 -10.55 -0.88 -3.30
C ARG A 69 -11.76 -0.79 -4.23
N ALA A 70 -12.13 -1.87 -4.91
CA ALA A 70 -13.30 -1.94 -5.77
C ALA A 70 -14.59 -1.65 -4.99
N TYR A 71 -14.75 -2.30 -3.83
CA TYR A 71 -15.89 -2.06 -2.94
C TYR A 71 -15.95 -0.59 -2.49
N THR A 72 -14.81 -0.04 -2.06
CA THR A 72 -14.72 1.35 -1.61
C THR A 72 -15.10 2.34 -2.71
N VAL A 73 -14.56 2.19 -3.92
CA VAL A 73 -14.87 3.07 -5.06
C VAL A 73 -16.34 2.95 -5.45
N GLY A 74 -16.91 1.75 -5.46
CA GLY A 74 -18.31 1.51 -5.80
C GLY A 74 -19.31 2.16 -4.82
N HIS A 75 -18.90 2.42 -3.58
CA HIS A 75 -19.74 3.00 -2.52
C HIS A 75 -19.34 4.42 -2.13
N THR A 76 -18.32 5.01 -2.77
CA THR A 76 -17.91 6.40 -2.50
C THR A 76 -18.83 7.34 -3.29
N PRO A 77 -19.50 8.32 -2.64
CA PRO A 77 -20.27 9.34 -3.33
C PRO A 77 -19.46 10.08 -4.41
N ARG A 78 -20.13 10.55 -5.46
CA ARG A 78 -19.47 11.37 -6.49
C ARG A 78 -18.89 12.64 -5.85
N ASN A 79 -17.75 13.12 -6.38
CA ASN A 79 -17.08 14.36 -5.98
C ASN A 79 -16.50 14.43 -4.56
N THR A 80 -16.44 13.32 -3.80
CA THR A 80 -15.80 13.31 -2.46
C THR A 80 -14.39 12.71 -2.45
N SER A 81 -13.99 12.02 -3.52
CA SER A 81 -12.66 11.41 -3.67
C SER A 81 -12.04 11.78 -5.01
N GLY A 82 -11.49 13.00 -5.08
CA GLY A 82 -10.83 13.53 -6.27
C GLY A 82 -9.37 13.07 -6.38
N ARG A 83 -8.85 13.01 -7.61
CA ARG A 83 -7.40 12.82 -7.88
C ARG A 83 -6.61 14.12 -7.75
N ASN A 84 -7.23 15.17 -7.24
CA ASN A 84 -6.61 16.48 -7.12
C ASN A 84 -5.41 16.39 -6.17
N VAL A 85 -4.30 16.94 -6.63
CA VAL A 85 -3.00 16.81 -5.99
C VAL A 85 -2.58 18.14 -5.35
N ASP A 86 -3.00 19.26 -5.94
CA ASP A 86 -2.63 20.61 -5.49
C ASP A 86 -3.67 21.25 -4.56
N ARG A 87 -4.94 20.83 -4.63
CA ARG A 87 -6.00 21.23 -3.67
C ARG A 87 -6.94 20.07 -3.39
N GLN A 88 -7.29 19.87 -2.13
CA GLN A 88 -8.37 18.95 -1.76
C GLN A 88 -9.71 19.63 -2.09
N VAL A 89 -10.50 19.00 -2.97
CA VAL A 89 -11.80 19.55 -3.44
C VAL A 89 -12.95 18.62 -3.01
N ALA A 90 -12.79 17.96 -1.87
CA ALA A 90 -13.88 17.13 -1.34
C ALA A 90 -14.98 18.05 -0.80
N GLU A 91 -16.19 17.93 -1.35
CA GLU A 91 -17.35 18.73 -0.91
C GLU A 91 -17.81 18.32 0.50
N THR A 92 -17.69 17.03 0.84
CA THR A 92 -18.04 16.47 2.15
C THR A 92 -17.11 15.31 2.52
N LEU A 93 -17.01 15.03 3.83
CA LEU A 93 -16.27 13.88 4.35
C LEU A 93 -17.11 12.61 4.25
N ASN A 94 -16.50 11.54 3.74
CA ASN A 94 -17.13 10.21 3.72
C ASN A 94 -17.06 9.59 5.13
N ILE A 95 -18.21 9.27 5.72
CA ILE A 95 -18.31 8.68 7.07
C ILE A 95 -19.23 7.44 7.14
N THR A 96 -19.84 7.05 6.03
CA THR A 96 -20.79 5.93 5.96
C THR A 96 -20.20 4.73 5.20
N GLY A 97 -20.85 3.57 5.33
CA GLY A 97 -20.38 2.33 4.69
C GLY A 97 -18.97 1.95 5.18
N ILE A 98 -18.07 1.60 4.28
CA ILE A 98 -16.70 1.21 4.67
C ILE A 98 -15.93 2.33 5.39
N TYR A 99 -16.27 3.60 5.15
CA TYR A 99 -15.65 4.73 5.83
C TYR A 99 -16.07 4.87 7.30
N SER A 100 -17.13 4.18 7.76
CA SER A 100 -17.47 4.12 9.19
C SER A 100 -16.61 3.14 9.98
N VAL A 101 -15.95 2.20 9.27
CA VAL A 101 -15.10 1.16 9.87
C VAL A 101 -13.63 1.58 9.85
N VAL A 102 -13.17 2.16 8.73
CA VAL A 102 -11.79 2.61 8.55
C VAL A 102 -11.75 3.98 7.91
N ARG A 103 -10.87 4.86 8.39
CA ARG A 103 -10.76 6.27 7.93
C ARG A 103 -10.34 6.39 6.47
N HIS A 104 -9.45 5.52 6.00
CA HIS A 104 -8.87 5.58 4.65
C HIS A 104 -8.96 4.23 3.92
N PRO A 105 -10.17 3.78 3.55
CA PRO A 105 -10.40 2.46 2.95
C PRO A 105 -9.73 2.30 1.57
N LEU A 106 -9.64 3.37 0.77
CA LEU A 106 -8.90 3.36 -0.49
C LEU A 106 -7.41 3.11 -0.28
N TYR A 107 -6.87 3.65 0.81
CA TYR A 107 -5.49 3.41 1.17
C TYR A 107 -5.34 1.99 1.66
N LEU A 108 -6.14 1.52 2.62
CA LEU A 108 -6.12 0.12 3.07
C LEU A 108 -6.11 -0.89 1.89
N GLY A 109 -6.96 -0.67 0.88
CA GLY A 109 -6.94 -1.46 -0.35
C GLY A 109 -5.58 -1.39 -1.08
N ASN A 110 -5.05 -0.19 -1.30
CA ASN A 110 -3.72 -0.01 -1.89
C ASN A 110 -2.61 -0.72 -1.07
N PHE A 111 -2.63 -0.63 0.27
CA PHE A 111 -1.64 -1.32 1.11
C PHE A 111 -1.58 -2.82 0.79
N PHE A 112 -2.72 -3.50 0.81
CA PHE A 112 -2.77 -4.94 0.50
C PHE A 112 -2.41 -5.24 -0.95
N MET A 113 -2.84 -4.40 -1.91
CA MET A 113 -2.45 -4.53 -3.32
C MET A 113 -0.93 -4.50 -3.51
N TRP A 114 -0.22 -3.67 -2.74
CA TRP A 114 1.23 -3.53 -2.82
C TRP A 114 1.99 -4.51 -1.92
N LEU A 115 1.39 -4.93 -0.80
CA LEU A 115 1.96 -5.92 0.10
C LEU A 115 2.12 -7.28 -0.59
N GLY A 116 1.15 -7.71 -1.39
CA GLY A 116 1.25 -8.97 -2.14
C GLY A 116 2.54 -9.09 -2.96
N PRO A 117 2.82 -8.17 -3.90
CA PRO A 117 4.08 -8.13 -4.63
C PRO A 117 5.32 -7.97 -3.74
N ALA A 118 5.25 -7.17 -2.66
CA ALA A 118 6.37 -7.01 -1.74
C ALA A 118 6.73 -8.34 -1.03
N MET A 119 5.72 -9.15 -0.70
CA MET A 119 5.89 -10.47 -0.09
C MET A 119 6.57 -11.47 -1.02
N LEU A 120 6.42 -11.34 -2.35
CA LEU A 120 7.10 -12.21 -3.32
C LEU A 120 8.62 -12.19 -3.18
N THR A 121 9.20 -11.13 -2.61
CA THR A 121 10.63 -11.06 -2.32
C THR A 121 11.10 -12.11 -1.31
N GLY A 122 10.19 -12.72 -0.54
CA GLY A 122 10.50 -13.66 0.55
C GLY A 122 11.36 -13.04 1.67
N ASN A 123 11.62 -11.74 1.61
CA ASN A 123 12.56 -11.07 2.50
C ASN A 123 11.79 -10.45 3.68
N LEU A 124 11.86 -11.13 4.83
CA LEU A 124 11.12 -10.70 6.02
C LEU A 124 11.46 -9.26 6.45
N TRP A 125 12.72 -8.85 6.34
CA TRP A 125 13.14 -7.49 6.68
C TRP A 125 12.53 -6.45 5.74
N PHE A 126 12.53 -6.73 4.43
CA PHE A 126 11.88 -5.86 3.45
C PHE A 126 10.39 -5.74 3.71
N ILE A 127 9.70 -6.85 4.00
CA ILE A 127 8.26 -6.88 4.30
C ILE A 127 7.95 -6.07 5.57
N LEU A 128 8.75 -6.23 6.64
CA LEU A 128 8.56 -5.48 7.88
C LEU A 128 8.77 -3.97 7.66
N VAL A 129 9.83 -3.59 6.96
CA VAL A 129 10.10 -2.18 6.61
C VAL A 129 8.99 -1.62 5.73
N PHE A 130 8.49 -2.41 4.76
CA PHE A 130 7.35 -2.04 3.92
C PHE A 130 6.10 -1.76 4.76
N CYS A 131 5.77 -2.63 5.71
CA CYS A 131 4.63 -2.44 6.61
C CYS A 131 4.78 -1.21 7.51
N LEU A 132 5.97 -1.00 8.10
CA LEU A 132 6.25 0.19 8.92
C LEU A 132 6.18 1.48 8.10
N PHE A 133 6.70 1.47 6.88
CA PHE A 133 6.59 2.59 5.96
C PHE A 133 5.13 2.94 5.69
N TYR A 134 4.30 1.94 5.34
CA TYR A 134 2.88 2.15 5.08
C TYR A 134 2.09 2.61 6.31
N TRP A 135 2.46 2.13 7.50
CA TRP A 135 1.89 2.64 8.75
C TRP A 135 2.18 4.13 8.88
N ILE A 136 3.45 4.55 8.88
CA ILE A 136 3.82 5.97 9.04
C ILE A 136 3.16 6.81 7.94
N TYR A 137 3.15 6.32 6.71
CA TYR A 137 2.52 6.97 5.58
C TYR A 137 1.01 7.20 5.80
N TYR A 138 0.28 6.26 6.40
CA TYR A 138 -1.15 6.42 6.72
C TYR A 138 -1.43 7.19 8.00
N GLU A 139 -0.48 7.23 8.93
CA GLU A 139 -0.60 8.07 10.11
C GLU A 139 -0.51 9.55 9.74
N ARG A 140 0.30 9.88 8.71
CA ARG A 140 0.62 11.25 8.31
C ARG A 140 -0.39 11.87 7.35
N ILE A 141 -1.17 11.08 6.61
CA ILE A 141 -2.22 11.54 5.68
C ILE A 141 -3.59 11.37 6.32
#